data_AF-A0A9Q3BHU1-F1
#
_entry.id   AF-A0A9Q3BHU1-F1
#
_cell.length_a   1.000
_cell.length_b   1.000
_cell.length_c   1.000
_cell.angle_alpha   90.00
_cell.angle_beta   90.00
_cell.angle_gamma   90.00
#
_symmetry.space_group_name_H-M   'P 1'
#
loop_
_entity.id
_entity.type
_entity.pdbx_description
1 polymer ?
#
loop_
_entity_poly.entity_id
_entity_poly.type
_entity_poly.pdbx_seq_one_letter_code
_entity_poly.pdbx_strand_id
1 'polypeptide(L)'
;MVERGHKQLKYALVKMCGGNGGKWKKYLPLVTLADRISTKRTAGFSSFELQFGQLPVLPIDVEKKTFLAVEWHKIVTTGKLLGARAKELEGKEGKQQKASKNQWRTQ
;
A
#
# COMPACT_ATOMS: atom_id res chain seq x y z
N MET A 1 0.70 4.46 -21.38
CA MET A 1 1.18 4.55 -19.97
C MET A 1 1.07 3.20 -19.22
N VAL A 2 0.96 2.06 -19.90
CA VAL A 2 0.76 0.74 -19.25
C VAL A 2 2.09 0.09 -18.88
N GLU A 3 3.01 -0.03 -19.85
CA GLU A 3 4.33 -0.64 -19.65
C GLU A 3 5.15 -0.02 -18.53
N ARG A 4 5.15 1.32 -18.44
CA ARG A 4 5.87 2.05 -17.38
C ARG A 4 5.32 1.76 -15.98
N GLY A 5 3.99 1.64 -15.84
CA GLY A 5 3.33 1.30 -14.59
C GLY A 5 3.62 -0.14 -14.18
N HIS A 6 3.47 -1.08 -15.12
CA HIS A 6 3.78 -2.49 -14.89
C HIS A 6 5.22 -2.72 -14.43
N LYS A 7 6.20 -1.97 -14.94
CA LYS A 7 7.59 -2.04 -14.48
C LYS A 7 7.71 -1.75 -12.97
N GLN A 8 7.04 -0.72 -12.47
CA GLN A 8 7.09 -0.35 -11.05
C GLN A 8 6.30 -1.34 -10.18
N LEU A 9 5.15 -1.82 -10.68
CA LEU A 9 4.32 -2.80 -9.99
C LEU A 9 5.05 -4.14 -9.81
N LYS A 10 5.70 -4.64 -10.87
CA LYS A 10 6.54 -5.85 -10.81
C LYS A 10 7.69 -5.68 -9.83
N TYR A 11 8.39 -4.54 -9.86
CA TYR A 11 9.48 -4.26 -8.92
C TYR A 11 9.01 -4.32 -7.47
N ALA A 12 7.89 -3.66 -7.15
CA ALA A 12 7.33 -3.65 -5.81
C ALA A 12 6.89 -5.05 -5.37
N LEU A 13 6.24 -5.80 -6.26
CA LEU A 13 5.78 -7.16 -5.99
C LEU A 13 6.94 -8.13 -5.69
N VAL A 14 8.00 -8.11 -6.51
CA VAL A 14 9.20 -8.93 -6.28
C VAL A 14 9.83 -8.59 -4.92
N LYS A 15 9.87 -7.31 -4.57
CA LYS A 15 10.42 -6.84 -3.29
C LYS A 15 9.58 -7.30 -2.10
N MET A 16 8.25 -7.25 -2.20
CA MET A 16 7.33 -7.77 -1.16
C MET A 16 7.45 -9.29 -1.00
N CYS A 17 7.67 -10.02 -2.09
CA CYS A 17 7.87 -11.47 -2.05
C CYS A 17 9.19 -11.90 -1.39
N GLY A 18 10.17 -11.00 -1.24
CA GLY A 18 11.44 -11.29 -0.56
C GLY A 18 12.23 -12.46 -1.17
N GLY A 19 12.13 -12.65 -2.49
CA GLY A 19 12.79 -13.76 -3.20
C GLY A 19 11.96 -15.05 -3.30
N ASN A 20 10.91 -15.22 -2.51
CA ASN A 20 9.97 -16.35 -2.68
C ASN A 20 8.82 -15.95 -3.61
N GLY A 21 8.98 -16.25 -4.89
CA GLY A 21 7.99 -15.96 -5.93
C GLY A 21 6.61 -16.54 -5.64
N GLY A 22 6.49 -17.65 -4.91
CA GLY A 22 5.22 -18.31 -4.60
C GLY A 22 4.24 -17.44 -3.77
N LYS A 23 4.73 -16.41 -3.08
CA LYS A 23 3.90 -15.50 -2.26
C LYS A 23 3.20 -14.40 -3.07
N TRP A 24 3.39 -14.33 -4.39
CA TRP A 24 2.87 -13.25 -5.22
C TRP A 24 1.36 -13.07 -5.11
N LYS A 25 0.59 -14.18 -4.98
CA LYS A 25 -0.86 -14.13 -4.83
C LYS A 25 -1.30 -13.36 -3.58
N LYS A 26 -0.55 -13.48 -2.48
CA LYS A 26 -0.80 -12.75 -1.23
C LYS A 26 -0.55 -11.24 -1.40
N TYR A 27 0.54 -10.88 -2.07
CA TYR A 27 0.99 -9.49 -2.14
C TYR A 27 0.44 -8.69 -3.32
N LEU A 28 -0.05 -9.34 -4.37
CA LEU A 28 -0.57 -8.65 -5.55
C LEU A 28 -1.72 -7.68 -5.21
N PRO A 29 -2.74 -8.05 -4.40
CA PRO A 29 -3.79 -7.12 -3.99
C PRO A 29 -3.25 -5.91 -3.23
N LEU A 30 -2.25 -6.12 -2.35
CA LEU A 30 -1.65 -5.04 -1.56
C LEU A 30 -0.87 -4.06 -2.43
N VAL A 31 -0.06 -4.56 -3.36
CA VAL A 31 0.73 -3.72 -4.27
C VAL A 31 -0.16 -2.97 -5.26
N THR A 32 -1.22 -3.60 -5.77
CA THR A 32 -2.18 -2.95 -6.67
C THR A 32 -3.01 -1.89 -5.96
N LEU A 33 -3.42 -2.13 -4.70
CA LEU A 33 -4.04 -1.10 -3.88
C LEU A 33 -3.07 0.07 -3.63
N ALA A 34 -1.82 -0.22 -3.27
CA ALA A 34 -0.79 0.80 -3.08
C ALA A 34 -0.60 1.68 -4.33
N ASP A 35 -0.64 1.11 -5.54
CA ASP A 35 -0.56 1.88 -6.80
C ASP A 35 -1.78 2.77 -7.03
N ARG A 36 -2.97 2.29 -6.68
CA ARG A 36 -4.22 3.05 -6.86
C ARG A 36 -4.29 4.26 -5.94
N ILE A 37 -3.87 4.11 -4.68
CA ILE A 37 -3.94 5.17 -3.65
C ILE A 37 -2.72 6.09 -3.63
N SER A 38 -1.63 5.73 -4.32
CA SER A 38 -0.45 6.59 -4.41
C SER A 38 -0.61 7.65 -5.48
N THR A 39 -0.24 8.89 -5.16
CA THR A 39 -0.24 10.01 -6.08
C THR A 39 0.72 9.78 -7.25
N LYS A 40 0.25 9.97 -8.49
CA LYS A 40 1.07 9.84 -9.69
C LYS A 40 1.70 11.18 -10.04
N ARG A 41 3.03 11.20 -10.22
CA ARG A 41 3.80 12.41 -10.58
C ARG A 41 3.27 13.13 -11.83
N THR A 42 2.74 12.38 -12.80
CA THR A 42 2.24 12.93 -14.07
C THR A 42 0.92 13.66 -13.92
N ALA A 43 0.05 13.22 -12.99
CA ALA A 43 -1.30 13.75 -12.84
C ALA A 43 -1.43 14.66 -11.61
N GLY A 44 -0.53 14.55 -10.62
CA GLY A 44 -0.68 15.21 -9.32
C GLY A 44 -1.72 14.56 -8.41
N PHE A 45 -2.49 13.59 -8.92
CA PHE A 45 -3.53 12.85 -8.21
C PHE A 45 -3.25 11.34 -8.25
N SER A 46 -3.79 10.62 -7.27
CA SER A 46 -3.84 9.16 -7.27
C SER A 46 -4.93 8.65 -8.24
N SER A 47 -4.84 7.39 -8.63
CA SER A 47 -5.86 6.80 -9.51
C SER A 47 -7.21 6.71 -8.80
N PHE A 48 -7.20 6.54 -7.48
CA PHE A 48 -8.39 6.53 -6.64
C PHE A 48 -9.08 7.90 -6.65
N GLU A 49 -8.33 8.98 -6.44
CA GLU A 49 -8.89 10.35 -6.48
C GLU A 49 -9.51 10.67 -7.83
N LEU A 50 -8.84 10.32 -8.93
CA LEU A 50 -9.38 10.54 -10.27
C LEU A 50 -10.69 9.78 -10.52
N GLN A 51 -10.84 8.60 -9.91
CA GLN A 51 -12.00 7.75 -10.12
C GLN A 51 -13.20 8.15 -9.24
N PHE A 52 -12.95 8.58 -8.00
CA PHE A 52 -13.97 8.77 -6.98
C PHE A 52 -14.14 10.23 -6.53
N GLY A 53 -13.28 11.14 -6.98
CA GLY A 53 -13.31 12.56 -6.59
C GLY A 53 -12.98 12.83 -5.11
N GLN A 54 -12.41 11.87 -4.40
CA GLN A 54 -12.11 11.97 -2.97
C GLN A 54 -10.80 11.29 -2.59
N LEU A 55 -10.21 11.67 -1.46
CA LEU A 55 -8.96 11.10 -0.95
C LEU A 55 -9.16 9.64 -0.49
N PRO A 56 -8.18 8.75 -0.73
CA PRO A 56 -8.20 7.39 -0.20
C PRO A 56 -7.84 7.39 1.29
N VAL A 57 -8.76 7.82 2.15
CA VAL A 57 -8.56 7.81 3.62
C VAL A 57 -8.74 6.38 4.14
N LEU A 58 -7.65 5.74 4.56
CA LEU A 58 -7.69 4.42 5.15
C LEU A 58 -7.68 4.52 6.68
N PRO A 59 -8.27 3.54 7.40
CA PRO A 59 -8.18 3.50 8.86
C PRO A 59 -6.74 3.51 9.40
N ILE A 60 -5.78 3.01 8.62
CA ILE A 60 -4.35 3.00 8.95
C ILE A 60 -3.72 4.41 8.91
N ASP A 61 -4.29 5.34 8.15
CA ASP A 61 -3.82 6.73 8.08
C ASP A 61 -4.22 7.50 9.35
N VAL A 62 -5.26 7.04 10.06
CA VAL A 62 -5.67 7.58 11.36
C VAL A 62 -4.71 7.12 12.47
N GLU A 63 -4.13 5.92 12.34
CA GLU A 63 -3.11 5.40 13.25
C GLU A 63 -1.74 6.07 12.99
N LYS A 64 -1.46 7.22 13.62
CA LYS A 64 -0.22 8.02 13.48
C LYS A 64 1.12 7.25 13.51
N LYS A 65 1.15 6.02 14.04
CA LYS A 65 2.36 5.21 14.19
C LYS A 65 2.91 4.66 12.86
N THR A 66 2.09 4.52 11.83
CA THR A 66 2.49 3.87 10.57
C THR A 66 3.31 4.80 9.67
N PHE A 67 2.88 6.05 9.52
CA PHE A 67 3.60 7.05 8.74
C PHE A 67 5.02 7.34 9.27
N LEU A 68 5.21 7.36 10.59
CA LEU A 68 6.50 7.62 11.23
C LEU A 68 7.46 6.42 11.19
N ALA A 69 6.96 5.20 10.93
CA ALA A 69 7.78 3.99 10.88
C ALA A 69 8.57 3.85 9.58
N VAL A 70 8.29 4.70 8.58
CA VAL A 70 8.90 4.63 7.24
C VAL A 70 9.89 5.77 7.06
N GLU A 71 11.11 5.44 6.68
CA GLU A 71 12.16 6.41 6.33
C GLU A 71 11.92 6.98 4.92
N TRP A 72 10.95 7.89 4.78
CA TRP A 72 10.52 8.45 3.48
C TRP A 72 11.65 9.06 2.65
N HIS A 73 12.66 9.65 3.30
CA HIS A 73 13.83 10.23 2.64
C HIS A 73 14.66 9.20 1.85
N LYS A 74 14.60 7.89 2.18
CA LYS A 74 15.29 6.82 1.44
C LYS A 74 14.47 6.29 0.26
N ILE A 75 13.21 6.72 0.13
CA ILE A 75 12.27 6.26 -0.91
C ILE A 75 12.31 7.22 -2.10
N VAL A 76 13.21 6.92 -3.04
CA VAL A 76 13.44 7.75 -4.23
C VAL A 76 12.72 7.26 -5.48
N THR A 77 12.31 5.99 -5.53
CA THR A 77 11.70 5.38 -6.72
C THR A 77 10.25 4.97 -6.47
N THR A 78 9.42 5.03 -7.51
CA THR A 78 8.02 4.62 -7.44
C THR A 78 7.88 3.17 -6.98
N GLY A 79 8.67 2.23 -7.51
CA GLY A 79 8.64 0.85 -7.04
C GLY A 79 8.97 0.68 -5.55
N LYS A 80 9.90 1.50 -4.99
CA LYS A 80 10.17 1.50 -3.54
C LYS A 80 9.00 2.10 -2.76
N LEU A 81 8.37 3.16 -3.26
CA LEU A 81 7.18 3.78 -2.66
C LEU A 81 6.03 2.78 -2.59
N LEU A 82 5.73 2.09 -3.69
CA LEU A 82 4.69 1.07 -3.75
C LEU A 82 4.97 -0.08 -2.78
N GLY A 83 6.23 -0.53 -2.68
CA GLY A 83 6.61 -1.56 -1.71
C GLY A 83 6.45 -1.10 -0.25
N ALA A 84 6.83 0.13 0.08
CA ALA A 84 6.66 0.69 1.41
C ALA A 84 5.18 0.81 1.79
N ARG A 85 4.35 1.36 0.90
CA ARG A 85 2.89 1.43 1.08
C ARG A 85 2.25 0.04 1.17
N ALA A 86 2.66 -0.92 0.34
CA ALA A 86 2.16 -2.29 0.44
C ALA A 86 2.53 -2.94 1.78
N LYS A 87 3.69 -2.61 2.38
CA LYS A 87 4.10 -3.10 3.70
C LYS A 87 3.27 -2.48 4.83
N GLU A 88 2.93 -1.20 4.74
CA GLU A 88 1.97 -0.56 5.67
C GLU A 88 0.62 -1.28 5.59
N LEU A 89 0.13 -1.54 4.37
CA LEU A 89 -1.13 -2.25 4.12
C LEU A 89 -1.08 -3.71 4.61
N GLU A 90 0.05 -4.40 4.52
CA GLU A 90 0.19 -5.77 5.06
C GLU A 90 0.03 -5.80 6.59
N GLY A 91 0.60 -4.82 7.30
CA GLY A 91 0.50 -4.73 8.76
C GLY A 91 -0.93 -4.62 9.30
N LYS A 92 -1.91 -4.42 8.42
CA LYS A 92 -3.34 -4.24 8.70
C LYS A 92 -4.08 -5.55 8.99
N GLU A 93 -3.77 -6.67 8.33
CA GLU A 93 -4.53 -7.93 8.52
C GLU A 93 -4.52 -8.41 9.98
N GLY A 94 -3.35 -8.37 10.63
CA GLY A 94 -3.21 -8.82 12.02
C GLY A 94 -3.81 -7.87 13.06
N LYS A 95 -3.93 -6.57 12.77
CA LYS A 95 -4.46 -5.57 13.71
C LYS A 95 -5.96 -5.35 13.55
N GLN A 96 -6.49 -5.33 12.32
CA GLN A 96 -7.93 -5.19 12.09
C GLN A 96 -8.73 -6.37 12.60
N GLN A 97 -8.21 -7.60 12.45
CA GLN A 97 -8.85 -8.78 13.05
C GLN A 97 -8.86 -8.71 14.58
N LYS A 98 -7.81 -8.16 15.20
CA LYS A 98 -7.76 -7.95 16.66
C LYS A 98 -8.68 -6.81 17.12
N ALA A 99 -8.74 -5.71 16.39
CA ALA A 99 -9.61 -4.56 16.69
C ALA A 99 -11.09 -4.94 16.53
N SER A 100 -11.45 -5.57 15.40
CA SER A 100 -12.76 -6.17 15.20
C SER A 100 -13.07 -7.21 16.30
N LYS A 101 -12.06 -8.01 16.70
CA LYS A 101 -12.24 -8.99 17.78
C LYS A 101 -12.51 -8.38 19.15
N ASN A 102 -11.85 -7.28 19.46
CA ASN A 102 -12.00 -6.61 20.73
C ASN A 102 -13.32 -5.84 20.78
N GLN A 103 -13.76 -5.28 19.66
CA GLN A 103 -15.02 -4.54 19.53
C GLN A 103 -16.27 -5.42 19.74
N TRP A 104 -16.23 -6.71 19.38
CA TRP A 104 -17.33 -7.64 19.74
C TRP A 104 -17.25 -8.17 21.17
N ARG A 105 -16.08 -8.11 21.82
CA ARG A 105 -15.91 -8.53 23.22
C ARG A 105 -16.38 -7.48 24.23
N THR A 106 -16.56 -6.24 23.78
CA THR A 106 -16.97 -5.11 24.63
C THR A 106 -18.47 -4.82 24.56
N GLN A 107 -19.21 -5.58 23.74
CA GLN A 107 -20.67 -5.63 23.72
C GLN A 107 -21.15 -6.95 24.30
#